data_AF-A0A818TXJ7-F1
#
_entry.id   AF-A0A818TXJ7-F1
#
_cell.length_a   1.000
_cell.length_b   1.000
_cell.length_c   1.000
_cell.angle_alpha   90.00
_cell.angle_beta   90.00
_cell.angle_gamma   90.00
#
_symmetry.space_group_name_H-M   'P 1'
#
loop_
_entity.id
_entity.type
_entity.pdbx_description
1 polymer ?
#
loop_
_entity_poly.entity_id
_entity_poly.type
_entity_poly.pdbx_seq_one_letter_code
_entity_poly.pdbx_strand_id
1 'polypeptide(L)'
;MEKILIAEDRYGLKSSHLEDDDIIDRLNNRVTVLGLIMCVFIIGGGVLVGKPINCWTPAEFKGQHDGYANSICWLKGSYYLPTDEITIPDRSKPRSYFVSYYQWTAFILLGMAMFFLLPRYLWQAFTRQSGFNIKKVIKNIKEQKEANKGVESAQKLLKTYLDALNESNGSICCGVSCPNFHVGYITAYLAIKVLYIINSITQFFLLNTFLAFNFTSFGPEGINKLLTEGDWFESPRFPRVTMCDFMVRRLGSNQHWYSVQCNLPINMFNEKIFLAIWLWLIILTILNFLSIFPWIVFLSKQQRSSMIHRYLQTNSKFMEETKDLLSLQSASTYRTTDSWYKTNQFIDYLQVDGFLIFYIIAINTDDVTASEIIGFLYGSFTPSPSRFTTSEV
;
A
#
# COMPACT_ATOMS: atom_id res chain seq x y z
N MET A 1 20.02 -1.65 -9.90
CA MET A 1 18.57 -1.39 -9.84
C MET A 1 18.05 -0.72 -11.11
N GLU A 2 18.84 0.15 -11.75
CA GLU A 2 18.51 0.84 -13.01
C GLU A 2 18.33 -0.09 -14.24
N LYS A 3 18.97 -1.27 -14.24
CA LYS A 3 18.88 -2.25 -15.35
C LYS A 3 17.70 -3.22 -15.29
N ILE A 4 16.95 -3.27 -14.18
CA ILE A 4 15.76 -4.15 -14.06
C ILE A 4 14.51 -3.45 -14.63
N LEU A 5 14.47 -2.11 -14.61
CA LEU A 5 13.39 -1.33 -15.21
C LEU A 5 13.41 -1.31 -16.75
N ILE A 6 14.53 -1.67 -17.38
CA ILE A 6 14.67 -1.68 -18.85
C ILE A 6 14.16 -3.00 -19.47
N ALA A 7 13.94 -4.04 -18.68
CA ALA A 7 13.57 -5.36 -19.21
C ALA A 7 12.07 -5.52 -19.52
N GLU A 8 11.21 -4.69 -18.94
CA GLU A 8 9.74 -4.78 -19.10
C GLU A 8 9.24 -4.10 -20.39
N ASP A 9 10.07 -3.28 -21.04
CA ASP A 9 9.70 -2.43 -22.19
C ASP A 9 9.77 -3.16 -23.56
N ARG A 10 10.17 -4.44 -23.61
CA ARG A 10 10.37 -5.18 -24.88
C ARG A 10 9.22 -6.07 -25.34
N TYR A 11 8.16 -6.21 -24.56
CA TYR A 11 6.99 -6.99 -24.95
C TYR A 11 5.76 -6.09 -24.80
N GLY A 12 5.29 -5.52 -25.91
CA GLY A 12 4.17 -4.58 -26.03
C GLY A 12 2.79 -5.10 -25.60
N LEU A 13 2.70 -5.71 -24.42
CA LEU A 13 1.49 -5.94 -23.66
C LEU A 13 1.35 -4.79 -22.66
N LYS A 14 1.12 -3.57 -23.19
CA LYS A 14 0.76 -2.41 -22.38
C LYS A 14 -0.65 -2.66 -21.84
N SER A 15 -0.72 -3.29 -20.68
CA SER A 15 -1.93 -3.44 -19.88
C SER A 15 -2.65 -2.09 -19.85
N SER A 16 -3.97 -2.09 -20.11
CA SER A 16 -4.82 -0.89 -20.11
C SER A 16 -4.95 -0.22 -18.72
N HIS A 17 -4.14 -0.62 -17.76
CA HIS A 17 -4.11 -0.05 -16.42
C HIS A 17 -3.22 1.19 -16.39
N LEU A 18 -3.85 2.32 -16.04
CA LEU A 18 -3.16 3.54 -15.69
C LEU A 18 -2.27 3.32 -14.46
N GLU A 19 -1.00 3.69 -14.57
CA GLU A 19 -0.02 3.63 -13.48
C GLU A 19 0.01 4.97 -12.74
N ASP A 20 -0.80 5.10 -11.70
CA ASP A 20 -0.79 6.25 -10.79
C ASP A 20 -0.19 5.94 -9.40
N ASP A 21 0.33 4.72 -9.23
CA ASP A 21 0.82 4.15 -7.98
C ASP A 21 2.21 3.53 -8.19
N ASP A 22 3.06 3.55 -7.17
CA ASP A 22 4.36 2.87 -7.22
C ASP A 22 4.23 1.34 -7.09
N ILE A 23 5.30 0.63 -7.43
CA ILE A 23 5.42 -0.82 -7.18
C ILE A 23 5.13 -1.15 -5.71
N ILE A 24 5.65 -0.36 -4.77
CA ILE A 24 5.45 -0.59 -3.33
C ILE A 24 3.99 -0.36 -2.93
N ASP A 25 3.31 0.63 -3.50
CA ASP A 25 1.88 0.85 -3.25
C ASP A 25 1.07 -0.36 -3.74
N ARG A 26 1.41 -0.90 -4.92
CA ARG A 26 0.78 -2.11 -5.48
C ARG A 26 1.04 -3.35 -4.62
N LEU A 27 2.21 -3.46 -3.99
CA LEU A 27 2.48 -4.54 -3.02
C LEU A 27 1.54 -4.45 -1.81
N ASN A 28 1.27 -3.24 -1.31
CA ASN A 28 0.32 -3.04 -0.20
C ASN A 28 -1.13 -3.31 -0.63
N ASN A 29 -1.62 -2.65 -1.68
CA ASN A 29 -3.06 -2.65 -1.98
C ASN A 29 -3.54 -3.79 -2.89
N ARG A 30 -2.63 -4.47 -3.61
CA ARG A 30 -2.99 -5.62 -4.46
C ARG A 30 -2.44 -6.91 -3.89
N VAL A 31 -1.12 -7.03 -3.79
CA VAL A 31 -0.47 -8.31 -3.45
C VAL A 31 -0.81 -8.73 -2.03
N THR A 32 -0.68 -7.82 -1.05
CA THR A 32 -1.01 -8.12 0.35
C THR A 32 -2.50 -8.43 0.51
N VAL A 33 -3.38 -7.66 -0.13
CA VAL A 33 -4.84 -7.89 -0.09
C VAL A 33 -5.20 -9.25 -0.69
N LEU A 34 -4.69 -9.57 -1.89
CA LEU A 34 -4.93 -10.86 -2.54
C LEU A 34 -4.38 -12.02 -1.70
N GLY A 35 -3.20 -11.87 -1.12
CA GLY A 35 -2.61 -12.86 -0.22
C GLY A 35 -3.47 -13.10 1.03
N LEU A 36 -3.95 -12.04 1.67
CA LEU A 36 -4.85 -12.14 2.83
C LEU A 36 -6.18 -12.81 2.48
N ILE A 37 -6.79 -12.44 1.35
CA ILE A 37 -8.02 -13.07 0.86
C ILE A 37 -7.79 -14.55 0.54
N MET A 38 -6.66 -14.91 -0.07
CA MET A 38 -6.29 -16.30 -0.30
C MET A 38 -6.17 -17.08 1.03
N CYS A 39 -5.52 -16.50 2.05
CA CYS A 39 -5.45 -17.11 3.38
C CYS A 39 -6.84 -17.32 4.00
N VAL A 40 -7.77 -16.38 3.83
CA VAL A 40 -9.17 -16.53 4.29
C VAL A 40 -9.83 -17.73 3.61
N PHE A 41 -9.64 -17.91 2.30
CA PHE A 41 -10.18 -19.08 1.59
C PHE A 41 -9.55 -20.39 2.05
N ILE A 42 -8.24 -20.42 2.32
CA ILE A 42 -7.56 -21.62 2.84
C ILE A 42 -8.15 -22.03 4.19
N ILE A 43 -8.29 -21.07 5.12
CA ILE A 43 -8.86 -21.32 6.45
C ILE A 43 -10.34 -21.72 6.34
N GLY A 44 -11.11 -21.00 5.51
CA GLY A 44 -12.52 -21.29 5.27
C GLY A 44 -12.75 -22.69 4.68
N GLY A 45 -11.89 -23.12 3.74
CA GLY A 45 -11.91 -24.48 3.19
C GLY A 45 -11.73 -25.54 4.26
N GLY A 46 -10.81 -25.33 5.20
CA GLY A 46 -10.60 -26.23 6.34
C GLY A 46 -11.79 -26.33 7.28
N VAL A 47 -12.56 -25.24 7.46
CA VAL A 47 -13.75 -25.20 8.31
C VAL A 47 -14.99 -25.79 7.61
N LEU A 48 -15.14 -25.59 6.30
CA LEU A 48 -16.33 -26.00 5.55
C LEU A 48 -16.28 -27.47 5.08
N VAL A 49 -15.10 -27.95 4.66
CA VAL A 49 -14.94 -29.30 4.09
C VAL A 49 -14.60 -30.32 5.19
N GLY A 50 -13.92 -29.88 6.25
CA GLY A 50 -13.46 -30.73 7.35
C GLY A 50 -14.28 -30.58 8.63
N LYS A 51 -13.97 -31.44 9.61
CA LYS A 51 -14.37 -31.20 11.01
C LYS A 51 -13.33 -30.27 11.64
N PRO A 52 -13.69 -29.03 12.02
CA PRO A 52 -12.73 -28.03 12.49
C PRO A 52 -12.09 -28.40 13.84
N ILE A 53 -12.79 -29.22 14.63
CA ILE A 53 -12.33 -29.80 15.88
C ILE A 53 -12.84 -31.25 15.99
N ASN A 54 -12.01 -32.15 16.52
CA ASN A 54 -12.38 -33.53 16.80
C ASN A 54 -12.02 -33.88 18.23
N CYS A 55 -13.03 -34.17 19.06
CA CYS A 55 -12.86 -34.46 20.47
C CYS A 55 -12.91 -35.97 20.76
N TRP A 56 -12.06 -36.40 21.69
CA TRP A 56 -12.06 -37.72 22.27
C TRP A 56 -13.19 -37.83 23.30
N THR A 57 -14.38 -38.16 22.81
CA THR A 57 -15.58 -38.28 23.65
C THR A 57 -15.68 -39.68 24.28
N PRO A 58 -16.35 -39.82 25.45
CA PRO A 58 -16.57 -41.13 26.06
C PRO A 58 -17.34 -42.08 25.13
N ALA A 59 -17.12 -43.39 25.26
CA ALA A 59 -17.72 -44.41 24.37
C ALA A 59 -19.27 -44.41 24.35
N GLU A 60 -19.91 -43.82 25.36
CA GLU A 60 -21.36 -43.61 25.44
C GLU A 60 -21.89 -42.57 24.43
N PHE A 61 -21.03 -41.64 23.99
CA PHE A 61 -21.40 -40.55 23.09
C PHE A 61 -21.34 -41.05 21.65
N LYS A 62 -22.45 -41.59 21.14
CA LYS A 62 -22.56 -42.07 19.76
C LYS A 62 -23.37 -41.10 18.90
N GLY A 63 -22.97 -40.96 17.64
CA GLY A 63 -23.69 -40.18 16.63
C GLY A 63 -23.88 -38.71 17.01
N GLN A 64 -25.12 -38.33 17.33
CA GLN A 64 -25.48 -36.94 17.62
C GLN A 64 -24.81 -36.38 18.89
N HIS A 65 -24.52 -37.22 19.88
CA HIS A 65 -23.85 -36.79 21.12
C HIS A 65 -22.40 -36.37 20.86
N ASP A 66 -21.70 -37.09 19.99
CA ASP A 66 -20.34 -36.73 19.54
C ASP A 66 -20.36 -35.42 18.74
N GLY A 67 -21.31 -35.29 17.82
CA GLY A 67 -21.55 -34.05 17.08
C GLY A 67 -21.78 -32.85 18.00
N TYR A 68 -22.65 -32.99 19.00
CA TYR A 68 -22.93 -31.96 19.99
C TYR A 68 -21.68 -31.56 20.80
N ALA A 69 -20.91 -32.55 21.28
CA ALA A 69 -19.67 -32.29 22.01
C ALA A 69 -18.66 -31.51 21.16
N ASN A 70 -18.45 -31.92 19.91
CA ASN A 70 -17.57 -31.21 18.97
C ASN A 70 -18.05 -29.78 18.71
N SER A 71 -19.36 -29.57 18.48
CA SER A 71 -19.91 -28.23 18.25
C SER A 71 -19.83 -27.31 19.48
N ILE A 72 -20.14 -27.82 20.67
CA ILE A 72 -20.04 -27.04 21.91
C ILE A 72 -18.58 -26.67 22.19
N CYS A 73 -17.65 -27.61 22.01
CA CYS A 73 -16.22 -27.33 22.21
C CYS A 73 -15.70 -26.31 21.19
N TRP A 74 -16.15 -26.40 19.93
CA TRP A 74 -15.82 -25.40 18.92
C TRP A 74 -16.35 -24.01 19.28
N LEU A 75 -17.60 -23.89 19.74
CA LEU A 75 -18.23 -22.60 20.05
C LEU A 75 -17.72 -21.98 21.34
N LYS A 76 -17.63 -22.79 22.41
CA LYS A 76 -17.21 -22.34 23.72
C LYS A 76 -15.74 -21.97 23.73
N GLY A 77 -14.92 -22.61 22.90
CA GLY A 77 -13.47 -22.49 22.95
C GLY A 77 -12.83 -23.58 23.81
N SER A 78 -11.51 -23.67 23.75
CA SER A 78 -10.70 -24.70 24.44
C SER A 78 -9.51 -24.06 25.14
N TYR A 79 -8.80 -24.79 26.00
CA TYR A 79 -7.57 -24.30 26.62
C TYR A 79 -6.41 -25.26 26.37
N TYR A 80 -5.18 -24.73 26.36
CA TYR A 80 -3.99 -25.55 26.25
C TYR A 80 -3.58 -26.08 27.63
N LEU A 81 -3.26 -27.37 27.70
CA LEU A 81 -2.67 -28.00 28.88
C LEU A 81 -1.33 -28.62 28.45
N PRO A 82 -0.19 -28.17 28.98
CA PRO A 82 1.10 -28.76 28.68
C PRO A 82 1.12 -30.25 29.04
N THR A 83 1.79 -31.07 28.23
CA THR A 83 1.85 -32.53 28.43
C THR A 83 2.51 -32.94 29.75
N ASP A 84 3.36 -32.09 30.30
CA ASP A 84 4.03 -32.32 31.59
C ASP A 84 3.08 -32.11 32.79
N GLU A 85 1.95 -31.41 32.61
CA GLU A 85 0.92 -31.24 33.63
C GLU A 85 -0.10 -32.39 33.57
N ILE A 86 0.12 -33.43 34.38
CA ILE A 86 -0.70 -34.65 34.40
C ILE A 86 -2.11 -34.39 34.95
N THR A 87 -2.27 -33.39 35.83
CA THR A 87 -3.54 -33.11 36.51
C THR A 87 -4.29 -31.96 35.84
N ILE A 88 -5.53 -32.23 35.41
CA ILE A 88 -6.46 -31.18 35.00
C ILE A 88 -6.74 -30.29 36.23
N PRO A 89 -6.46 -28.97 36.17
CA PRO A 89 -6.69 -28.09 37.31
C PRO A 89 -8.14 -28.14 37.78
N ASP A 90 -8.37 -27.87 39.06
CA ASP A 90 -9.74 -27.71 39.58
C ASP A 90 -10.47 -26.60 38.81
N ARG A 91 -11.78 -26.78 38.58
CA ARG A 91 -12.62 -25.84 37.80
C ARG A 91 -12.75 -24.47 38.46
N SER A 92 -12.50 -24.39 39.77
CA SER A 92 -12.44 -23.13 40.51
C SER A 92 -11.26 -22.26 40.10
N LYS A 93 -10.20 -22.86 39.52
CA LYS A 93 -9.02 -22.14 39.05
C LYS A 93 -9.23 -21.65 37.62
N PRO A 94 -8.78 -20.43 37.28
CA PRO A 94 -8.82 -19.95 35.92
C PRO A 94 -8.00 -20.88 35.01
N ARG A 95 -8.58 -21.27 33.87
CA ARG A 95 -7.85 -21.99 32.83
C ARG A 95 -6.82 -21.04 32.22
N SER A 96 -5.54 -21.29 32.48
CA SER A 96 -4.44 -20.60 31.80
C SER A 96 -4.44 -21.00 30.31
N TYR A 97 -4.13 -20.05 29.42
CA TYR A 97 -4.01 -20.25 27.97
C TYR A 97 -5.30 -20.70 27.26
N PHE A 98 -6.31 -19.84 27.31
CA PHE A 98 -7.53 -20.02 26.53
C PHE A 98 -7.28 -19.77 25.03
N VAL A 99 -7.76 -20.68 24.20
CA VAL A 99 -7.56 -20.72 22.75
C VAL A 99 -8.91 -20.56 22.06
N SER A 100 -9.18 -19.34 21.57
CA SER A 100 -10.39 -19.01 20.80
C SER A 100 -10.13 -18.17 19.56
N TYR A 101 -8.88 -17.76 19.29
CA TYR A 101 -8.55 -16.91 18.14
C TYR A 101 -8.87 -17.56 16.79
N TYR A 102 -8.85 -18.89 16.69
CA TYR A 102 -9.14 -19.62 15.45
C TYR A 102 -10.56 -19.33 14.93
N GLN A 103 -11.50 -19.02 15.82
CA GLN A 103 -12.89 -18.65 15.45
C GLN A 103 -12.93 -17.30 14.72
N TRP A 104 -12.03 -16.39 15.10
CA TRP A 104 -12.01 -15.01 14.64
C TRP A 104 -10.97 -14.73 13.55
N THR A 105 -10.10 -15.70 13.29
CA THR A 105 -8.94 -15.54 12.39
C THR A 105 -9.36 -15.07 11.01
N ALA A 106 -10.37 -15.69 10.38
CA ALA A 106 -10.84 -15.28 9.06
C ALA A 106 -11.36 -13.83 9.02
N PHE A 107 -12.11 -13.41 10.03
CA PHE A 107 -12.63 -12.04 10.11
C PHE A 107 -11.53 -11.01 10.27
N ILE A 108 -10.48 -11.35 11.01
CA ILE A 108 -9.34 -10.47 11.21
C ILE A 108 -8.52 -10.35 9.94
N LEU A 109 -8.26 -11.45 9.23
CA LEU A 109 -7.59 -11.39 7.93
C LEU A 109 -8.37 -10.54 6.91
N LEU A 110 -9.71 -10.63 6.91
CA LEU A 110 -10.57 -9.74 6.12
C LEU A 110 -10.44 -8.27 6.57
N GLY A 111 -10.45 -8.03 7.89
CA GLY A 111 -10.22 -6.71 8.46
C GLY A 111 -8.89 -6.11 8.02
N MET A 112 -7.81 -6.87 8.14
CA MET A 112 -6.47 -6.49 7.66
C MET A 112 -6.51 -6.14 6.17
N ALA A 113 -7.15 -6.95 5.33
CA ALA A 113 -7.27 -6.69 3.90
C ALA A 113 -7.99 -5.38 3.60
N MET A 114 -9.07 -5.08 4.33
CA MET A 114 -9.80 -3.79 4.21
C MET A 114 -8.90 -2.60 4.57
N PHE A 115 -8.13 -2.69 5.66
CA PHE A 115 -7.22 -1.62 6.05
C PHE A 115 -6.07 -1.41 5.05
N PHE A 116 -5.59 -2.45 4.37
CA PHE A 116 -4.61 -2.29 3.27
C PHE A 116 -5.21 -1.67 1.99
N LEU A 117 -6.52 -1.79 1.77
CA LEU A 117 -7.24 -1.10 0.68
C LEU A 117 -7.52 0.37 0.97
N LEU A 118 -7.66 0.74 2.25
CA LEU A 118 -8.07 2.07 2.68
C LEU A 118 -7.21 3.22 2.08
N PRO A 119 -5.86 3.17 2.09
CA PRO A 119 -5.06 4.27 1.54
C PRO A 119 -5.28 4.46 0.03
N ARG A 120 -5.47 3.37 -0.73
CA ARG A 120 -5.77 3.43 -2.17
C ARG A 120 -7.12 4.08 -2.42
N TYR A 121 -8.12 3.73 -1.61
CA TYR A 121 -9.44 4.35 -1.71
C TYR A 121 -9.39 5.86 -1.40
N LEU A 122 -8.64 6.26 -0.37
CA LEU A 122 -8.45 7.67 -0.03
C LEU A 122 -7.73 8.45 -1.14
N TRP A 123 -6.70 7.88 -1.76
CA TRP A 123 -6.03 8.48 -2.93
C TRP A 123 -7.00 8.70 -4.10
N GLN A 124 -7.82 7.69 -4.41
CA GLN A 124 -8.82 7.79 -5.48
C GLN A 124 -9.92 8.81 -5.17
N ALA A 125 -10.35 8.90 -3.92
CA ALA A 125 -11.32 9.90 -3.48
C ALA A 125 -10.74 11.31 -3.61
N PHE A 126 -9.49 11.52 -3.19
CA PHE A 126 -8.79 12.80 -3.32
C PHE A 126 -8.65 13.24 -4.78
N THR A 127 -8.12 12.37 -5.65
CA THR A 127 -7.92 12.66 -7.09
C THR A 127 -9.24 12.91 -7.85
N ARG A 128 -10.38 12.44 -7.32
CA ARG A 128 -11.71 12.74 -7.87
C ARG A 128 -12.21 14.12 -7.45
N GLN A 129 -11.88 14.57 -6.25
CA GLN A 129 -12.37 15.85 -5.68
C GLN A 129 -11.50 17.05 -6.06
N SER A 130 -10.21 16.83 -6.36
CA SER A 130 -9.21 17.85 -6.68
C SER A 130 -9.42 18.62 -8.00
N GLY A 131 -10.54 18.42 -8.70
CA GLY A 131 -10.92 19.16 -9.92
C GLY A 131 -10.14 18.82 -11.20
N PHE A 132 -8.93 18.28 -11.10
CA PHE A 132 -8.08 17.88 -12.23
C PHE A 132 -7.90 16.35 -12.30
N ASN A 133 -8.76 15.65 -13.04
CA ASN A 133 -8.66 14.19 -13.10
C ASN A 133 -7.56 13.71 -14.07
N ILE A 134 -6.37 13.45 -13.52
CA ILE A 134 -5.19 12.97 -14.27
C ILE A 134 -5.52 11.71 -15.09
N LYS A 135 -6.33 10.79 -14.54
CA LYS A 135 -6.73 9.55 -15.24
C LYS A 135 -7.50 9.84 -16.51
N LYS A 136 -8.43 10.81 -16.45
CA LYS A 136 -9.23 11.23 -17.59
C LYS A 136 -8.36 11.88 -18.66
N VAL A 137 -7.38 12.69 -18.26
CA VAL A 137 -6.42 13.30 -19.19
C VAL A 137 -5.63 12.24 -19.94
N ILE A 138 -5.04 11.28 -19.22
CA ILE A 138 -4.25 10.22 -19.85
C ILE A 138 -5.13 9.31 -20.72
N LYS A 139 -6.36 9.02 -20.29
CA LYS A 139 -7.33 8.28 -21.10
C LYS A 139 -7.65 9.01 -22.41
N ASN A 140 -7.86 10.33 -22.36
CA ASN A 140 -8.08 11.14 -23.55
C ASN A 140 -6.86 11.15 -24.48
N ILE A 141 -5.64 11.17 -23.96
CA ILE A 141 -4.43 11.08 -24.79
C ILE A 141 -4.38 9.71 -25.51
N LYS A 142 -4.68 8.61 -24.81
CA LYS A 142 -4.54 7.25 -25.34
C LYS A 142 -5.68 6.81 -26.27
N GLU A 143 -6.92 7.19 -25.98
CA GLU A 143 -8.11 6.64 -26.65
C GLU A 143 -8.66 7.54 -27.77
N GLN A 144 -8.11 8.73 -27.96
CA GLN A 144 -8.62 9.68 -28.93
C GLN A 144 -8.19 9.29 -30.36
N LYS A 145 -9.16 9.31 -31.29
CA LYS A 145 -8.97 8.90 -32.69
C LYS A 145 -7.88 9.71 -33.41
N GLU A 146 -7.74 10.97 -33.05
CA GLU A 146 -6.68 11.85 -33.53
C GLU A 146 -5.74 12.16 -32.34
N ALA A 147 -4.56 11.54 -32.33
CA ALA A 147 -3.59 11.67 -31.24
C ALA A 147 -3.27 13.14 -30.92
N ASN A 148 -3.07 13.97 -31.95
CA ASN A 148 -2.74 15.40 -31.80
C ASN A 148 -3.80 16.18 -31.01
N LYS A 149 -5.09 15.90 -31.22
CA LYS A 149 -6.18 16.58 -30.50
C LYS A 149 -6.22 16.17 -29.02
N GLY A 150 -5.83 14.93 -28.69
CA GLY A 150 -5.75 14.46 -27.30
C GLY A 150 -4.63 15.17 -26.54
N VAL A 151 -3.46 15.29 -27.17
CA VAL A 151 -2.30 16.01 -26.64
C VAL A 151 -2.58 17.50 -26.48
N GLU A 152 -3.18 18.15 -27.49
CA GLU A 152 -3.55 19.56 -27.44
C GLU A 152 -4.58 19.86 -26.32
N SER A 153 -5.55 18.96 -26.13
CA SER A 153 -6.50 19.08 -25.02
C SER A 153 -5.81 18.95 -23.66
N ALA A 154 -4.83 18.05 -23.52
CA ALA A 154 -4.07 17.88 -22.28
C ALA A 154 -3.19 19.10 -21.98
N GLN A 155 -2.52 19.64 -23.00
CA GLN A 155 -1.73 20.87 -22.95
C GLN A 155 -2.56 22.05 -22.43
N LYS A 156 -3.72 22.31 -23.04
CA LYS A 156 -4.63 23.40 -22.65
C LYS A 156 -5.13 23.22 -21.23
N LEU A 157 -5.61 22.02 -20.88
CA LEU A 157 -6.15 21.75 -19.55
C LEU A 157 -5.08 21.88 -18.45
N LEU A 158 -3.87 21.35 -18.70
CA LEU A 158 -2.77 21.45 -17.76
C LEU A 158 -2.31 22.89 -17.59
N LYS A 159 -2.22 23.67 -18.69
CA LYS A 159 -1.92 25.11 -18.62
C LYS A 159 -2.95 25.86 -17.77
N THR A 160 -4.24 25.70 -18.05
CA THR A 160 -5.32 26.34 -17.27
C THR A 160 -5.25 25.96 -15.80
N TYR A 161 -4.93 24.70 -15.48
CA TYR A 161 -4.75 24.25 -14.11
C TYR A 161 -3.56 24.93 -13.42
N LEU A 162 -2.41 25.02 -14.09
CA LEU A 162 -1.20 25.66 -13.56
C LEU A 162 -1.38 27.18 -13.40
N ASP A 163 -2.03 27.84 -14.36
CA ASP A 163 -2.36 29.27 -14.28
C ASP A 163 -3.27 29.54 -13.06
N ALA A 164 -4.34 28.74 -12.90
CA ALA A 164 -5.23 28.85 -11.75
C ALA A 164 -4.53 28.59 -10.41
N LEU A 165 -3.59 27.63 -10.36
CA LEU A 165 -2.79 27.36 -9.17
C LEU A 165 -1.88 28.54 -8.79
N ASN A 166 -1.23 29.16 -9.78
CA ASN A 166 -0.34 30.30 -9.55
C ASN A 166 -1.11 31.60 -9.25
N GLU A 167 -2.34 31.74 -9.75
CA GLU A 167 -3.24 32.86 -9.40
C GLU A 167 -3.89 32.67 -8.02
N SER A 168 -4.07 31.43 -7.56
CA SER A 168 -4.65 31.15 -6.25
C SER A 168 -3.67 31.47 -5.11
N ASN A 169 -3.86 32.61 -4.45
CA ASN A 169 -3.34 32.81 -3.10
C ASN A 169 -4.10 31.87 -2.16
N GLY A 170 -3.37 30.93 -1.52
CA GLY A 170 -3.99 29.72 -0.99
C GLY A 170 -5.15 29.93 -0.02
N SER A 171 -6.21 29.11 -0.15
CA SER A 171 -7.37 29.13 0.76
C SER A 171 -8.06 27.76 0.92
N ILE A 172 -8.29 27.38 2.19
CA ILE A 172 -9.47 26.75 2.83
C ILE A 172 -9.08 25.63 3.82
N CYS A 173 -9.31 25.86 5.13
CA CYS A 173 -10.35 25.19 5.93
C CYS A 173 -10.42 25.79 7.35
N CYS A 174 -11.63 25.95 7.91
CA CYS A 174 -11.93 26.38 9.30
C CYS A 174 -11.94 27.88 9.64
N GLY A 175 -12.62 28.75 8.88
CA GLY A 175 -13.05 30.09 9.35
C GLY A 175 -11.96 31.07 9.84
N VAL A 176 -10.70 30.67 9.77
CA VAL A 176 -9.50 31.40 10.14
C VAL A 176 -8.64 31.41 8.90
N SER A 177 -8.30 32.61 8.43
CA SER A 177 -7.47 32.80 7.25
C SER A 177 -6.03 32.39 7.58
N CYS A 178 -5.65 31.16 7.21
CA CYS A 178 -4.25 30.72 7.21
C CYS A 178 -3.71 30.88 5.77
N PRO A 179 -2.82 31.84 5.50
CA PRO A 179 -2.18 31.94 4.20
C PRO A 179 -1.31 30.68 3.96
N ASN A 180 -1.42 30.07 2.76
CA ASN A 180 -0.53 29.03 2.20
C ASN A 180 -0.78 27.53 2.52
N PHE A 181 -1.95 27.08 2.99
CA PHE A 181 -2.24 25.63 3.12
C PHE A 181 -3.23 25.11 2.06
N HIS A 182 -2.73 24.83 0.86
CA HIS A 182 -3.42 23.97 -0.11
C HIS A 182 -2.91 22.53 0.03
N VAL A 183 -3.84 21.56 0.18
CA VAL A 183 -3.48 20.14 0.05
C VAL A 183 -3.28 19.85 -1.43
N GLY A 184 -2.03 20.01 -1.89
CA GLY A 184 -1.59 19.63 -3.22
C GLY A 184 -1.63 18.12 -3.47
N TYR A 185 -1.49 17.72 -4.73
CA TYR A 185 -1.36 16.30 -5.10
C TYR A 185 -0.15 15.65 -4.43
N ILE A 186 0.98 16.35 -4.33
CA ILE A 186 2.18 15.80 -3.71
C ILE A 186 1.99 15.58 -2.22
N THR A 187 1.35 16.52 -1.52
CA THR A 187 1.07 16.43 -0.09
C THR A 187 0.10 15.28 0.19
N ALA A 188 -0.96 15.15 -0.61
CA ALA A 188 -1.88 14.03 -0.51
C ALA A 188 -1.18 12.69 -0.79
N TYR A 189 -0.33 12.63 -1.82
CA TYR A 189 0.41 11.41 -2.16
C TYR A 189 1.38 10.99 -1.05
N LEU A 190 2.14 11.92 -0.48
CA LEU A 190 3.01 11.67 0.67
C LEU A 190 2.21 11.24 1.91
N ALA A 191 1.04 11.83 2.15
CA ALA A 191 0.15 11.40 3.24
C ALA A 191 -0.31 9.94 3.06
N ILE A 192 -0.58 9.50 1.83
CA ILE A 192 -0.91 8.10 1.53
C ILE A 192 0.28 7.16 1.81
N LYS A 193 1.51 7.57 1.47
CA LYS A 193 2.73 6.80 1.82
C LYS A 193 2.89 6.62 3.32
N VAL A 194 2.70 7.71 4.08
CA VAL A 194 2.74 7.67 5.55
C VAL A 194 1.63 6.78 6.08
N LEU A 195 0.43 6.83 5.50
CA LEU A 195 -0.69 5.97 5.90
C LEU A 195 -0.39 4.48 5.65
N TYR A 196 0.33 4.10 4.60
CA TYR A 196 0.78 2.72 4.40
C TYR A 196 1.75 2.25 5.50
N ILE A 197 2.67 3.11 5.95
CA ILE A 197 3.58 2.81 7.07
C ILE A 197 2.80 2.65 8.38
N ILE A 198 1.92 3.61 8.68
CA ILE A 198 1.09 3.55 9.89
C ILE A 198 0.23 2.29 9.87
N ASN A 199 -0.34 1.94 8.71
CA ASN A 199 -1.14 0.74 8.58
C ASN A 199 -0.29 -0.51 8.83
N SER A 200 0.86 -0.69 8.18
CA SER A 200 1.67 -1.91 8.35
C SER A 200 2.16 -2.10 9.79
N ILE A 201 2.56 -1.01 10.46
CA ILE A 201 2.93 -1.01 11.89
C ILE A 201 1.72 -1.34 12.78
N THR A 202 0.58 -0.68 12.54
CA THR A 202 -0.65 -0.90 13.32
C THR A 202 -1.13 -2.34 13.19
N GLN A 203 -1.12 -2.92 11.98
CA GLN A 203 -1.48 -4.33 11.78
C GLN A 203 -0.59 -5.28 12.57
N PHE A 204 0.71 -4.99 12.67
CA PHE A 204 1.63 -5.78 13.47
C PHE A 204 1.27 -5.78 14.97
N PHE A 205 0.97 -4.59 15.52
CA PHE A 205 0.53 -4.46 16.92
C PHE A 205 -0.86 -5.06 17.17
N LEU A 206 -1.79 -4.91 16.23
CA LEU A 206 -3.13 -5.51 16.32
C LEU A 206 -3.04 -7.04 16.40
N LEU A 207 -2.19 -7.67 15.59
CA LEU A 207 -1.96 -9.11 15.64
C LEU A 207 -1.34 -9.56 16.97
N ASN A 208 -0.41 -8.78 17.53
CA ASN A 208 0.18 -9.06 18.84
C ASN A 208 -0.87 -9.05 19.95
N THR A 209 -1.76 -8.07 19.95
CA THR A 209 -2.85 -7.99 20.93
C THR A 209 -3.88 -9.11 20.73
N PHE A 210 -4.24 -9.40 19.48
CA PHE A 210 -5.28 -10.39 19.18
C PHE A 210 -4.88 -11.82 19.53
N LEU A 211 -3.65 -12.23 19.18
CA LEU A 211 -3.19 -13.59 19.42
C LEU A 211 -2.91 -13.85 20.92
N ALA A 212 -2.93 -12.81 21.77
CA ALA A 212 -2.76 -12.88 23.22
C ALA A 212 -1.45 -13.54 23.67
N PHE A 213 -0.41 -13.46 22.84
CA PHE A 213 0.96 -13.83 23.15
C PHE A 213 1.93 -12.90 22.43
N ASN A 214 3.22 -12.92 22.81
CA ASN A 214 4.26 -12.11 22.18
C ASN A 214 4.45 -12.52 20.71
N PHE A 215 3.75 -11.85 19.81
CA PHE A 215 3.84 -12.02 18.36
C PHE A 215 5.16 -11.46 17.82
N THR A 216 5.73 -10.45 18.47
CA THR A 216 7.05 -9.89 18.10
C THR A 216 8.14 -10.95 18.08
N SER A 217 8.15 -11.90 19.03
CA SER A 217 9.16 -12.95 19.10
C SER A 217 8.84 -14.18 18.26
N PHE A 218 7.64 -14.25 17.67
CA PHE A 218 7.18 -15.43 16.93
C PHE A 218 8.06 -15.75 15.71
N GLY A 219 8.37 -14.75 14.88
CA GLY A 219 9.20 -14.92 13.70
C GLY A 219 10.64 -15.33 14.01
N PRO A 220 11.39 -14.60 14.85
CA PRO A 220 12.78 -14.92 15.16
C PRO A 220 12.94 -16.29 15.82
N GLU A 221 12.04 -16.66 16.73
CA GLU A 221 12.05 -17.99 17.37
C GLU A 221 11.78 -19.10 16.34
N GLY A 222 10.84 -18.88 15.41
CA GLY A 222 10.53 -19.83 14.33
C GLY A 222 11.70 -20.02 13.36
N ILE A 223 12.36 -18.93 12.94
CA ILE A 223 13.52 -18.99 12.04
C ILE A 223 14.71 -19.66 12.72
N ASN A 224 15.03 -19.28 13.97
CA ASN A 224 16.19 -19.83 14.68
C ASN A 224 16.06 -21.34 14.88
N LYS A 225 14.86 -21.83 15.21
CA LYS A 225 14.60 -23.26 15.34
C LYS A 225 14.66 -24.00 14.01
N LEU A 226 14.13 -23.42 12.93
CA LEU A 226 14.26 -24.00 11.59
C LEU A 226 15.72 -24.19 11.18
N LEU A 227 16.59 -23.22 11.51
CA LEU A 227 18.02 -23.28 11.21
C LEU A 227 18.79 -24.27 12.10
N THR A 228 18.36 -24.47 13.34
CA THR A 228 19.10 -25.27 14.34
C THR A 228 18.65 -26.74 14.35
N GLU A 229 17.34 -26.99 14.32
CA GLU A 229 16.75 -28.31 14.59
C GLU A 229 16.28 -28.99 13.29
N GLY A 230 16.19 -28.29 12.15
CA GLY A 230 15.77 -28.84 10.86
C GLY A 230 14.31 -29.29 10.78
N ASP A 231 13.62 -29.39 11.91
CA ASP A 231 12.21 -29.78 12.01
C ASP A 231 11.26 -28.58 12.01
N TRP A 232 10.10 -28.79 11.40
CA TRP A 232 9.05 -27.79 11.25
C TRP A 232 8.33 -27.56 12.59
N PHE A 233 8.76 -26.50 13.30
CA PHE A 233 8.19 -25.92 14.53
C PHE A 233 6.77 -26.39 14.92
N GLU A 234 6.65 -26.90 16.15
CA GLU A 234 5.41 -26.97 16.92
C GLU A 234 5.41 -25.86 17.98
N SER A 235 4.62 -24.81 17.74
CA SER A 235 4.47 -23.75 18.74
C SER A 235 3.51 -24.16 19.85
N PRO A 236 3.88 -24.01 21.14
CA PRO A 236 2.90 -24.08 22.22
C PRO A 236 1.85 -22.95 22.15
N ARG A 237 2.11 -21.90 21.35
CA ARG A 237 1.17 -20.80 21.05
C ARG A 237 0.06 -21.19 20.08
N PHE A 238 0.33 -22.19 19.24
CA PHE A 238 -0.61 -22.76 18.28
C PHE A 238 -0.83 -24.25 18.59
N PRO A 239 -1.43 -24.58 19.75
CA PRO A 239 -1.59 -25.96 20.17
C PRO A 239 -2.52 -26.71 19.22
N ARG A 240 -2.09 -27.90 18.79
CA ARG A 240 -2.90 -28.82 17.96
C ARG A 240 -3.79 -29.71 18.82
N VAL A 241 -3.47 -29.81 20.11
CA VAL A 241 -4.23 -30.57 21.10
C VAL A 241 -4.64 -29.62 22.20
N THR A 242 -5.94 -29.56 22.50
CA THR A 242 -6.52 -28.70 23.52
C THR A 242 -7.52 -29.47 24.38
N MET A 243 -7.83 -28.92 25.55
CA MET A 243 -8.83 -29.47 26.46
C MET A 243 -10.10 -28.61 26.41
N CYS A 244 -11.26 -29.27 26.47
CA CYS A 244 -12.56 -28.63 26.46
C CYS A 244 -13.41 -29.10 27.64
N ASP A 245 -13.96 -28.13 28.37
CA ASP A 245 -14.91 -28.38 29.46
C ASP A 245 -16.32 -28.00 29.04
N PHE A 246 -17.26 -28.95 29.08
CA PHE A 246 -18.67 -28.67 28.82
C PHE A 246 -19.61 -29.36 29.81
N MET A 247 -20.82 -28.81 29.94
CA MET A 247 -21.83 -29.28 30.88
C MET A 247 -23.06 -29.78 30.13
N VAL A 248 -23.58 -30.93 30.54
CA VAL A 248 -24.82 -31.52 30.03
C VAL A 248 -25.83 -31.59 31.17
N ARG A 249 -27.06 -31.14 30.90
CA ARG A 249 -28.19 -31.23 31.84
C ARG A 249 -29.03 -32.46 31.53
N ARG A 250 -29.29 -33.31 32.53
CA ARG A 250 -30.23 -34.43 32.43
C ARG A 250 -31.44 -34.18 33.35
N LEU A 251 -32.60 -34.80 33.05
CA LEU A 251 -33.76 -34.75 33.97
C LEU A 251 -33.37 -35.31 35.34
N GLY A 252 -33.79 -34.64 36.42
CA GLY A 252 -33.41 -34.98 37.80
C GLY A 252 -32.41 -34.03 38.47
N SER A 253 -32.21 -32.83 37.92
CA SER A 253 -31.41 -31.73 38.53
C SER A 253 -29.91 -31.99 38.71
N ASN A 254 -29.32 -33.00 38.06
CA ASN A 254 -27.88 -33.24 38.14
C ASN A 254 -27.15 -32.63 36.93
N GLN A 255 -26.27 -31.68 37.21
CA GLN A 255 -25.38 -31.06 36.22
C GLN A 255 -24.13 -31.94 36.05
N HIS A 256 -23.99 -32.60 34.91
CA HIS A 256 -22.82 -33.43 34.63
C HIS A 256 -21.83 -32.67 33.75
N TRP A 257 -20.60 -32.56 34.23
CA TRP A 257 -19.53 -31.88 33.53
C TRP A 257 -18.56 -32.90 32.93
N TYR A 258 -18.17 -32.65 31.69
CA TYR A 258 -17.22 -33.45 30.94
C TYR A 258 -16.01 -32.59 30.57
N SER A 259 -14.83 -33.18 30.72
CA SER A 259 -13.56 -32.63 30.24
C SER A 259 -13.02 -33.60 29.19
N VAL A 260 -12.92 -33.15 27.95
CA VAL A 260 -12.49 -33.98 26.82
C VAL A 260 -11.28 -33.36 26.13
N GLN A 261 -10.40 -34.21 25.62
CA GLN A 261 -9.26 -33.80 24.81
C GLN A 261 -9.70 -33.67 23.35
N CYS A 262 -9.30 -32.60 22.68
CA CYS A 262 -9.67 -32.31 21.30
C CYS A 262 -8.44 -32.05 20.44
N ASN A 263 -8.45 -32.60 19.23
CA ASN A 263 -7.55 -32.25 18.15
C ASN A 263 -8.12 -31.05 17.39
N LEU A 264 -7.26 -30.06 17.12
CA LEU A 264 -7.55 -28.81 16.44
C LEU A 264 -6.68 -28.66 15.17
N PRO A 265 -7.00 -29.36 14.07
CA PRO A 265 -6.18 -29.37 12.85
C PRO A 265 -6.03 -27.99 12.20
N ILE A 266 -7.04 -27.12 12.34
CA ILE A 266 -7.03 -25.76 11.80
C ILE A 266 -5.83 -24.95 12.31
N ASN A 267 -5.33 -25.28 13.50
CA ASN A 267 -4.24 -24.53 14.09
C ASN A 267 -2.89 -24.76 13.42
N MET A 268 -2.72 -25.92 12.77
CA MET A 268 -1.56 -26.19 11.93
C MET A 268 -1.49 -25.19 10.76
N PHE A 269 -2.64 -24.86 10.15
CA PHE A 269 -2.70 -23.85 9.08
C PHE A 269 -2.47 -22.44 9.63
N ASN A 270 -3.13 -22.09 10.74
CA ASN A 270 -2.98 -20.77 11.37
C ASN A 270 -1.51 -20.48 11.71
N GLU A 271 -0.81 -21.44 12.31
CA GLU A 271 0.61 -21.30 12.65
C GLU A 271 1.46 -20.89 11.43
N LYS A 272 1.27 -21.55 10.28
CA LYS A 272 2.06 -21.27 9.07
C LYS A 272 1.64 -19.97 8.39
N ILE A 273 0.33 -19.69 8.34
CA ILE A 273 -0.21 -18.45 7.77
C ILE A 273 0.30 -17.24 8.57
N PHE A 274 0.21 -17.28 9.90
CA PHE A 274 0.67 -16.17 10.74
C PHE A 274 2.19 -15.98 10.69
N LEU A 275 2.97 -17.05 10.47
CA LEU A 275 4.42 -16.93 10.27
C LEU A 275 4.74 -16.23 8.96
N ALA A 276 4.05 -16.60 7.87
CA ALA A 276 4.20 -15.94 6.58
C ALA A 276 3.78 -14.46 6.65
N ILE A 277 2.65 -14.16 7.31
CA ILE A 277 2.19 -12.78 7.53
C ILE A 277 3.19 -11.99 8.35
N TRP A 278 3.76 -12.57 9.41
CA TRP A 278 4.77 -11.92 10.25
C TRP A 278 5.96 -11.47 9.40
N LEU A 279 6.53 -12.39 8.61
CA LEU A 279 7.68 -12.09 7.73
C LEU A 279 7.32 -11.05 6.68
N TRP A 280 6.13 -11.19 6.06
CA TRP A 280 5.65 -10.28 5.04
C TRP A 280 5.45 -8.87 5.58
N LEU A 281 4.86 -8.70 6.77
CA LEU A 281 4.63 -7.38 7.38
C LEU A 281 5.94 -6.66 7.72
N ILE A 282 6.98 -7.37 8.15
CA ILE A 282 8.31 -6.78 8.38
C ILE A 282 8.91 -6.29 7.06
N ILE A 283 8.93 -7.15 6.03
CA ILE A 283 9.44 -6.78 4.70
C ILE A 283 8.67 -5.58 4.15
N LEU A 284 7.33 -5.63 4.20
CA LEU A 284 6.46 -4.58 3.70
C LEU A 284 6.67 -3.26 4.43
N THR A 285 6.84 -3.30 5.76
CA THR A 285 7.14 -2.10 6.55
C THR A 285 8.46 -1.46 6.12
N ILE A 286 9.54 -2.26 5.97
CA ILE A 286 10.83 -1.77 5.48
C ILE A 286 10.70 -1.16 4.09
N LEU A 287 10.02 -1.85 3.16
CA LEU A 287 9.80 -1.36 1.80
C LEU A 287 8.98 -0.06 1.79
N ASN A 288 7.98 0.08 2.66
CA ASN A 288 7.20 1.31 2.78
C ASN A 288 8.06 2.49 3.23
N PHE A 289 8.91 2.29 4.24
CA PHE A 289 9.89 3.31 4.66
C PHE A 289 10.86 3.66 3.52
N LEU A 290 11.40 2.66 2.83
CA LEU A 290 12.32 2.88 1.72
C LEU A 290 11.65 3.61 0.55
N SER A 291 10.36 3.38 0.32
CA SER A 291 9.61 3.99 -0.77
C SER A 291 9.46 5.50 -0.66
N ILE A 292 9.58 6.08 0.54
CA ILE A 292 9.44 7.54 0.74
C ILE A 292 10.68 8.30 0.25
N PHE A 293 11.88 7.71 0.33
CA PHE A 293 13.12 8.43 0.02
C PHE A 293 13.19 8.96 -1.42
N PRO A 294 12.83 8.18 -2.47
CA PRO A 294 12.77 8.71 -3.84
C PRO A 294 11.84 9.93 -3.96
N TRP A 295 10.71 9.93 -3.25
CA TRP A 295 9.77 11.05 -3.27
C TRP A 295 10.28 12.29 -2.54
N ILE A 296 11.04 12.11 -1.45
CA ILE A 296 11.74 13.24 -0.81
C ILE A 296 12.77 13.84 -1.77
N VAL A 297 13.53 13.01 -2.48
CA VAL A 297 14.49 13.46 -3.49
C VAL A 297 13.78 14.14 -4.66
N PHE A 298 12.60 13.66 -5.06
CA PHE A 298 11.74 14.25 -6.10
C PHE A 298 11.27 15.68 -5.75
N LEU A 299 11.14 16.03 -4.45
CA LEU A 299 10.85 17.40 -4.02
C LEU A 299 11.99 18.38 -4.36
N SER A 300 13.24 17.89 -4.46
CA SER A 300 14.40 18.74 -4.74
C SER A 300 14.31 19.41 -6.11
N LYS A 301 14.42 20.75 -6.12
CA LYS A 301 14.40 21.56 -7.34
C LYS A 301 15.46 21.12 -8.35
N GLN A 302 16.61 20.64 -7.87
CA GLN A 302 17.70 20.18 -8.74
C GLN A 302 17.31 18.95 -9.58
N GLN A 303 16.63 17.98 -8.98
CA GLN A 303 16.18 16.76 -9.67
C GLN A 303 15.04 17.08 -10.66
N ARG A 304 14.08 17.92 -10.25
CA ARG A 304 13.01 18.41 -11.13
C ARG A 304 13.57 19.14 -12.35
N SER A 305 14.55 20.01 -12.11
CA SER A 305 15.27 20.74 -13.16
C SER A 305 15.93 19.80 -14.15
N SER A 306 16.72 18.83 -13.66
CA SER A 306 17.40 17.85 -14.52
C SER A 306 16.44 17.06 -15.39
N MET A 307 15.31 16.59 -14.83
CA MET A 307 14.30 15.84 -15.57
C MET A 307 13.60 16.70 -16.64
N ILE A 308 13.18 17.93 -16.29
CA ILE A 308 12.54 18.85 -17.25
C ILE A 308 13.51 19.20 -18.38
N HIS A 309 14.78 19.45 -18.08
CA HIS A 309 15.80 19.69 -19.10
C HIS A 309 15.91 18.54 -20.11
N ARG A 310 15.86 17.28 -19.66
CA ARG A 310 15.89 16.11 -20.56
C ARG A 310 14.70 16.07 -21.52
N TYR A 311 13.49 16.34 -21.03
CA TYR A 311 12.29 16.36 -21.90
C TYR A 311 12.28 17.57 -22.84
N LEU A 312 12.78 18.74 -22.42
CA LEU A 312 12.90 19.91 -23.28
C LEU A 312 13.94 19.69 -24.41
N GLN A 313 15.09 19.06 -24.10
CA GLN A 313 16.09 18.72 -25.11
C GLN A 313 15.62 17.68 -26.14
N THR A 314 14.67 16.83 -25.74
CA THR A 314 14.05 15.83 -26.64
C THR A 314 13.07 16.48 -27.61
N ASN A 315 12.58 17.69 -27.31
CA ASN A 315 11.62 18.38 -28.16
C ASN A 315 12.32 18.93 -29.42
N SER A 316 11.98 18.38 -30.58
CA SER A 316 12.59 18.77 -31.86
C SER A 316 12.39 20.25 -32.18
N LYS A 317 11.23 20.84 -31.82
CA LYS A 317 10.96 22.28 -32.03
C LYS A 317 11.83 23.17 -31.16
N PHE A 318 12.07 22.77 -29.91
CA PHE A 318 13.02 23.46 -29.03
C PHE A 318 14.45 23.36 -29.58
N MET A 319 14.83 22.21 -30.12
CA MET A 319 16.14 21.99 -30.73
C MET A 319 16.33 22.80 -32.02
N GLU A 320 15.27 23.01 -32.81
CA GLU A 320 15.24 23.80 -34.04
C GLU A 320 15.34 25.30 -33.75
N GLU A 321 14.53 25.83 -32.82
CA GLU A 321 14.67 27.22 -32.32
C GLU A 321 16.07 27.49 -31.74
N THR A 322 16.62 26.53 -30.98
CA THR A 322 17.96 26.68 -30.39
C THR A 322 19.05 26.67 -31.46
N LYS A 323 18.92 25.85 -32.52
CA LYS A 323 19.86 25.81 -33.65
C LYS A 323 19.83 27.10 -34.48
N ASP A 324 18.64 27.59 -34.79
CA ASP A 324 18.46 28.85 -35.52
C ASP A 324 19.06 30.03 -34.74
N LEU A 325 18.87 30.06 -33.42
CA LEU A 325 19.46 31.08 -32.56
C LEU A 325 20.98 30.93 -32.41
N LEU A 326 21.52 29.72 -32.30
CA LEU A 326 22.96 29.45 -32.17
C LEU A 326 23.77 29.82 -33.43
N SER A 327 23.13 29.89 -34.60
CA SER A 327 23.76 30.37 -35.83
C SER A 327 24.15 31.87 -35.81
N LEU A 328 23.63 32.65 -34.86
CA LEU A 328 23.96 34.07 -34.66
C LEU A 328 25.05 34.22 -33.59
N GLN A 329 26.31 34.22 -34.04
CA GLN A 329 27.56 33.92 -33.34
C GLN A 329 28.06 34.92 -32.26
N SER A 330 27.27 35.91 -31.81
CA SER A 330 27.79 37.04 -31.00
C SER A 330 27.25 37.19 -29.56
N ALA A 331 26.55 36.20 -28.98
CA ALA A 331 25.95 36.36 -27.64
C ALA A 331 25.91 35.09 -26.78
N SER A 332 26.96 34.25 -26.82
CA SER A 332 26.93 32.93 -26.17
C SER A 332 26.78 33.00 -24.64
N THR A 333 27.54 33.85 -23.94
CA THR A 333 27.53 33.90 -22.46
C THR A 333 26.28 34.55 -21.86
N TYR A 334 25.71 35.56 -22.53
CA TYR A 334 24.47 36.22 -22.09
C TYR A 334 23.25 35.31 -22.28
N ARG A 335 23.16 34.62 -23.44
CA ARG A 335 22.04 33.72 -23.75
C ARG A 335 21.99 32.47 -22.88
N THR A 336 23.13 31.90 -22.48
CA THR A 336 23.15 30.76 -21.55
C THR A 336 22.59 31.14 -20.19
N THR A 337 22.85 32.38 -19.75
CA THR A 337 22.36 32.91 -18.46
C THR A 337 20.86 33.18 -18.51
N ASP A 338 20.36 33.77 -19.61
CA ASP A 338 18.94 34.03 -19.83
C ASP A 338 18.12 32.73 -20.00
N SER A 339 18.64 31.74 -20.74
CA SER A 339 18.01 30.42 -20.88
C SER A 339 17.91 29.67 -19.55
N TRP A 340 18.98 29.69 -18.75
CA TRP A 340 18.97 29.12 -17.40
C TRP A 340 17.95 29.82 -16.52
N TYR A 341 17.90 31.15 -16.55
CA TYR A 341 16.96 31.96 -15.77
C TYR A 341 15.50 31.68 -16.15
N LYS A 342 15.18 31.66 -17.44
CA LYS A 342 13.86 31.31 -17.97
C LYS A 342 13.44 29.90 -17.54
N THR A 343 14.36 28.93 -17.61
CA THR A 343 14.07 27.55 -17.19
C THR A 343 13.86 27.45 -15.69
N ASN A 344 14.64 28.18 -14.89
CA ASN A 344 14.49 28.20 -13.45
C ASN A 344 13.13 28.80 -13.02
N GLN A 345 12.68 29.87 -13.69
CA GLN A 345 11.35 30.43 -13.48
C GLN A 345 10.23 29.48 -13.94
N PHE A 346 10.42 28.77 -15.05
CA PHE A 346 9.45 27.77 -15.49
C PHE A 346 9.29 26.63 -14.49
N ILE A 347 10.38 26.18 -13.86
CA ILE A 347 10.33 25.18 -12.79
C ILE A 347 9.57 25.70 -11.55
N ASP A 348 9.68 27.00 -11.28
CA ASP A 348 8.91 27.64 -10.20
C ASP A 348 7.42 27.77 -10.57
N TYR A 349 7.10 28.11 -11.82
CA TYR A 349 5.73 28.13 -12.35
C TYR A 349 5.05 26.76 -12.30
N LEU A 350 5.78 25.68 -12.63
CA LEU A 350 5.25 24.32 -12.57
C LEU A 350 4.95 23.87 -11.13
N GLN A 351 5.62 24.47 -10.14
CA GLN A 351 5.58 24.08 -8.73
C GLN A 351 5.84 22.57 -8.54
N VAL A 352 5.61 22.05 -7.33
CA VAL A 352 5.81 20.62 -7.04
C VAL A 352 4.63 19.79 -7.57
N ASP A 353 3.40 20.30 -7.44
CA ASP A 353 2.19 19.60 -7.87
C ASP A 353 2.09 19.46 -9.39
N GLY A 354 2.37 20.52 -10.14
CA GLY A 354 2.39 20.46 -11.60
C GLY A 354 3.46 19.49 -12.12
N PHE A 355 4.60 19.41 -11.44
CA PHE A 355 5.65 18.47 -11.78
C PHE A 355 5.22 17.02 -11.52
N LEU A 356 4.54 16.74 -10.42
CA LEU A 356 3.97 15.42 -10.14
C LEU A 356 2.93 15.01 -11.20
N ILE A 357 2.03 15.93 -11.57
CA ILE A 357 1.02 15.67 -12.61
C ILE A 357 1.70 15.36 -13.94
N PHE A 358 2.69 16.17 -14.34
CA PHE A 358 3.48 15.92 -15.54
C PHE A 358 4.20 14.57 -15.47
N TYR A 359 4.81 14.24 -14.33
CA TYR A 359 5.50 12.97 -14.12
C TYR A 359 4.56 11.77 -14.31
N ILE A 360 3.35 11.81 -13.74
CA ILE A 360 2.34 10.75 -13.91
C ILE A 360 1.90 10.64 -15.37
N ILE A 361 1.72 11.77 -16.08
CA ILE A 361 1.43 11.76 -17.52
C ILE A 361 2.58 11.08 -18.27
N ALA A 362 3.81 11.52 -18.04
CA ALA A 362 5.00 11.04 -18.74
C ALA A 362 5.22 9.52 -18.61
N ILE A 363 5.05 8.94 -17.41
CA ILE A 363 5.16 7.47 -17.22
C ILE A 363 4.10 6.71 -18.01
N ASN A 364 2.92 7.29 -18.16
CA ASN A 364 1.80 6.63 -18.82
C ASN A 364 1.77 6.86 -20.33
N THR A 365 2.39 7.92 -20.84
CA THR A 365 2.51 8.26 -22.25
C THR A 365 3.88 7.85 -22.81
N ASP A 366 4.13 8.11 -24.08
CA ASP A 366 5.44 8.02 -24.68
C ASP A 366 6.27 9.31 -24.43
N ASP A 367 7.59 9.18 -24.49
CA ASP A 367 8.52 10.29 -24.23
C ASP A 367 8.34 11.46 -25.20
N VAL A 368 7.91 11.19 -26.44
CA VAL A 368 7.67 12.23 -27.46
C VAL A 368 6.45 13.06 -27.09
N THR A 369 5.33 12.42 -26.75
CA THR A 369 4.12 13.09 -26.25
C THR A 369 4.41 13.90 -24.98
N ALA A 370 5.15 13.33 -24.03
CA ALA A 370 5.53 14.05 -22.81
C ALA A 370 6.40 15.29 -23.12
N SER A 371 7.36 15.15 -24.04
CA SER A 371 8.21 16.25 -24.52
C SER A 371 7.41 17.35 -25.23
N GLU A 372 6.39 17.00 -26.01
CA GLU A 372 5.51 17.95 -26.67
C GLU A 372 4.68 18.74 -25.66
N ILE A 373 4.14 18.08 -24.63
CA ILE A 373 3.36 18.73 -23.56
C ILE A 373 4.21 19.73 -22.80
N ILE A 374 5.40 19.32 -22.32
CA ILE A 374 6.26 20.23 -21.55
C ILE A 374 6.82 21.36 -22.40
N GLY A 375 7.12 21.11 -23.68
CA GLY A 375 7.58 22.14 -24.61
C GLY A 375 6.51 23.19 -24.89
N PHE A 376 5.25 22.77 -25.06
CA PHE A 376 4.12 23.71 -25.16
C PHE A 376 3.99 24.57 -23.91
N LEU A 377 4.07 23.97 -22.72
CA LEU A 377 3.99 24.71 -21.45
C LEU A 377 5.15 25.72 -21.31
N TYR A 378 6.36 25.32 -21.69
CA TYR A 378 7.55 26.18 -21.65
C TYR A 378 7.44 27.38 -22.60
N GLY A 379 6.93 27.17 -23.82
CA GLY A 379 6.71 28.24 -24.80
C GLY A 379 5.52 29.15 -24.46
N SER A 380 4.53 28.61 -23.75
CA SER A 380 3.29 29.28 -23.36
C SER A 380 3.39 30.12 -22.08
N PHE A 381 4.44 29.91 -21.28
CA PHE A 381 4.68 30.59 -20.02
C PHE A 381 5.35 31.95 -20.24
N THR A 382 4.85 32.97 -19.55
CA THR A 382 5.44 34.32 -19.56
C THR A 382 6.40 34.50 -18.38
N PRO A 383 7.72 34.63 -18.61
CA PRO A 383 8.68 34.86 -17.54
C PRO A 383 8.49 36.23 -16.89
N SER A 384 8.73 36.32 -15.58
CA SER A 384 8.87 37.61 -14.90
C SER A 384 10.10 38.34 -15.40
N PRO A 385 10.06 39.67 -15.59
CA PRO A 385 11.19 40.43 -16.10
C PRO A 385 12.42 40.25 -15.20
N SER A 386 13.57 39.90 -15.80
CA SER A 386 14.83 39.74 -15.09
C SER A 386 15.29 41.10 -14.53
N ARG A 387 15.70 41.16 -13.26
CA ARG A 387 16.28 42.40 -12.66
C ARG A 387 17.60 42.87 -13.29
N PHE A 388 18.14 42.15 -14.27
CA PHE A 388 19.43 42.43 -14.91
C PHE A 388 19.37 43.39 -16.10
N THR A 389 18.21 43.99 -16.41
CA THR A 389 18.04 44.91 -17.55
C THR A 389 18.03 46.41 -17.17
N THR A 390 18.56 46.78 -16.00
CA THR A 390 18.69 48.21 -15.62
C THR A 390 20.08 48.52 -15.08
N SER A 391 21.10 48.47 -15.94
CA SER A 391 22.36 49.16 -15.70
C SER A 391 23.05 49.46 -17.03
N GLU A 392 22.41 50.29 -17.86
CA GLU A 392 23.05 51.03 -18.95
C GLU A 392 22.07 52.09 -19.46
N VAL A 393 22.10 53.27 -18.82
CA VAL A 393 21.86 54.58 -19.46
C VAL A 393 22.85 55.56 -18.84
#